data_AF-A0AAD5Y0F9-F1
#
_entry.id   AF-A0AAD5Y0F9-F1
#
_cell.length_a   1.000
_cell.length_b   1.000
_cell.length_c   1.000
_cell.angle_alpha   90.00
_cell.angle_beta   90.00
_cell.angle_gamma   90.00
#
_symmetry.space_group_name_H-M   'P 1'
#
loop_
_entity.id
_entity.type
_entity.pdbx_description
1 polymer ?
#
loop_
_entity_poly.entity_id
_entity_poly.type
_entity_poly.pdbx_seq_one_letter_code
_entity_poly.pdbx_strand_id
1 'polypeptide(L)'
;MTISVQEYKNGSLAMTEITMEQGRVKAKFLNYGITMSSLMVDGVEVCLGFDDPLDYPDLNSPYFGQIIGRLCNRTKNGRFSLGGKEYQLPINNGPNSLHGGLKGLSKVYWNYQIISQEPPQVEFEYASNDLDDGYPGTVTFKCSWTLENMELQFTTEAQVVDAQESCANVTVHPYFNLSGFASPTVAEHVVDMDVTSVMKMDENQIPTGELLTERDRPEMFLKNQKIGDKLPSVKEFRGYDHYYFGKSIKVTCPRTRIQLQATFSYPGFQFYTGNWLDESLKAKRVHNKYQPYAGFCIEPSYPPNSINMPQFRDKVILKKGEKQINSITYKFSKDNQ
;
A
#
# COMPACT_ATOMS: atom_id res chain seq x y z
N MET A 1 0.45 20.16 17.75
CA MET A 1 -0.10 18.91 17.18
C MET A 1 -1.49 19.27 16.71
N THR A 2 -1.82 19.02 15.46
CA THR A 2 -3.08 19.52 14.92
C THR A 2 -3.58 18.60 13.83
N ILE A 3 -4.87 18.24 13.92
CA ILE A 3 -5.64 17.81 12.77
C ILE A 3 -6.40 19.01 12.22
N SER A 4 -6.22 19.29 10.94
CA SER A 4 -7.04 20.26 10.20
C SER A 4 -7.72 19.59 9.01
N VAL A 5 -8.84 20.17 8.58
CA VAL A 5 -9.66 19.63 7.49
C VAL A 5 -9.90 20.72 6.45
N GLN A 6 -9.76 20.35 5.18
CA GLN A 6 -10.06 21.19 4.04
C GLN A 6 -10.98 20.47 3.06
N GLU A 7 -12.01 21.16 2.58
CA GLU A 7 -12.91 20.65 1.54
C GLU A 7 -12.56 21.24 0.17
N TYR A 8 -12.63 20.41 -0.86
CA TYR A 8 -12.51 20.79 -2.26
C TYR A 8 -13.80 20.40 -2.98
N LYS A 9 -14.33 21.30 -3.81
CA LYS A 9 -15.59 21.09 -4.54
C LYS A 9 -15.41 21.38 -6.02
N ASN A 10 -15.88 20.46 -6.86
CA ASN A 10 -16.01 20.66 -8.31
C ASN A 10 -17.32 20.04 -8.79
N GLY A 11 -18.33 20.89 -9.05
CA GLY A 11 -19.69 20.43 -9.32
C GLY A 11 -20.27 19.65 -8.14
N SER A 12 -20.70 18.41 -8.38
CA SER A 12 -21.21 17.49 -7.36
C SER A 12 -20.10 16.73 -6.61
N LEU A 13 -18.84 16.84 -7.05
CA LEU A 13 -17.71 16.19 -6.40
C LEU A 13 -17.32 16.98 -5.15
N ALA A 14 -17.28 16.30 -4.00
CA ALA A 14 -16.74 16.84 -2.76
C ALA A 14 -15.62 15.93 -2.27
N MET A 15 -14.43 16.50 -2.11
CA MET A 15 -13.25 15.82 -1.59
C MET A 15 -12.85 16.46 -0.27
N THR A 16 -12.58 15.65 0.74
CA THR A 16 -12.05 16.11 2.02
C THR A 16 -10.59 15.72 2.15
N GLU A 17 -9.74 16.69 2.44
CA GLU A 17 -8.36 16.48 2.86
C GLU A 17 -8.23 16.70 4.36
N ILE A 18 -7.67 15.71 5.06
CA ILE A 18 -7.36 15.73 6.48
C ILE A 18 -5.84 15.83 6.61
N THR A 19 -5.36 16.88 7.27
CA THR A 19 -3.93 17.06 7.57
C THR A 19 -3.67 16.68 9.02
N MET A 20 -2.74 15.76 9.26
CA MET A 20 -2.23 15.40 10.59
C MET A 20 -0.80 15.90 10.75
N GLU A 21 -0.51 16.64 11.82
CA GLU A 21 0.82 17.19 12.06
C GLU A 21 1.27 17.01 13.51
N GLN A 22 2.46 16.42 13.69
CA GLN A 22 3.11 16.26 14.98
C GLN A 22 4.63 16.44 14.83
N GLY A 23 5.16 17.52 15.41
CA GLY A 23 6.60 17.79 15.44
C GLY A 23 7.18 17.90 14.03
N ARG A 24 7.88 16.85 13.60
CA ARG A 24 8.66 16.82 12.35
C ARG A 24 7.99 16.03 11.23
N VAL A 25 6.79 15.50 11.48
CA VAL A 25 6.01 14.74 10.50
C VAL A 25 4.67 15.43 10.26
N LYS A 26 4.32 15.59 8.99
CA LYS A 26 3.03 16.11 8.53
C LYS A 26 2.52 15.24 7.39
N ALA A 27 1.36 14.62 7.59
CA ALA A 27 0.72 13.75 6.60
C ALA A 27 -0.62 14.34 6.17
N LYS A 28 -0.97 14.20 4.89
CA LYS A 28 -2.27 14.58 4.35
C LYS A 28 -2.97 13.34 3.79
N PHE A 29 -4.24 13.20 4.12
CA PHE A 29 -5.10 12.09 3.72
C PHE A 29 -6.34 12.61 3.02
N LEU A 30 -6.72 11.99 1.90
CA LEU A 30 -8.00 12.23 1.24
C LEU A 30 -9.02 11.20 1.71
N ASN A 31 -10.28 11.62 1.88
CA ASN A 31 -11.37 10.67 2.14
C ASN A 31 -11.71 9.79 0.93
N TYR A 32 -11.19 10.10 -0.27
CA TYR A 32 -11.21 9.18 -1.40
C TYR A 32 -10.06 8.18 -1.30
N GLY A 33 -10.38 6.89 -1.20
CA GLY A 33 -9.40 5.81 -1.14
C GLY A 33 -8.41 5.89 0.04
N ILE A 34 -8.74 6.62 1.11
CA ILE A 34 -7.83 6.92 2.23
C ILE A 34 -6.43 7.32 1.72
N THR A 35 -6.42 8.20 0.72
CA THR A 35 -5.21 8.45 -0.05
C THR A 35 -4.24 9.31 0.75
N MET A 36 -3.04 8.80 1.04
CA MET A 36 -1.92 9.62 1.52
C MET A 36 -1.41 10.50 0.38
N SER A 37 -1.93 11.73 0.26
CA SER A 37 -1.59 12.67 -0.82
C SER A 37 -0.26 13.40 -0.59
N SER A 38 0.17 13.54 0.67
CA SER A 38 1.44 14.18 1.04
C SER A 38 1.98 13.60 2.34
N LEU A 39 3.31 13.48 2.42
CA LEU A 39 4.01 13.10 3.63
C LEU A 39 5.32 13.88 3.74
N MET A 40 5.34 14.86 4.63
CA MET A 40 6.52 15.66 4.95
C MET A 40 7.21 15.08 6.18
N VAL A 41 8.52 14.83 6.07
CA VAL A 41 9.37 14.35 7.17
C VAL A 41 10.61 15.25 7.25
N ASP A 42 10.84 15.87 8.40
CA ASP A 42 11.92 16.86 8.59
C ASP A 42 11.91 17.97 7.49
N GLY A 43 10.71 18.35 7.02
CA GLY A 43 10.52 19.36 5.97
C GLY A 43 10.72 18.86 4.53
N VAL A 44 10.88 17.54 4.32
CA VAL A 44 11.07 16.93 3.00
C VAL A 44 9.79 16.18 2.59
N GLU A 45 9.25 16.43 1.39
CA GLU A 45 8.14 15.64 0.81
C GLU A 45 8.68 14.29 0.36
N VAL A 46 8.26 13.21 1.02
CA VAL A 46 8.80 11.87 0.80
C VAL A 46 7.84 10.93 0.08
N CYS A 47 6.65 11.36 -0.36
CA CYS A 47 5.75 10.53 -1.17
C CYS A 47 5.34 11.13 -2.52
N LEU A 48 5.12 10.24 -3.50
CA LEU A 48 4.57 10.58 -4.81
C LEU A 48 3.05 10.78 -4.70
N GLY A 49 2.48 11.46 -5.69
CA GLY A 49 1.04 11.72 -5.77
C GLY A 49 0.72 12.84 -6.75
N PHE A 50 -0.43 13.47 -6.54
CA PHE A 50 -0.84 14.66 -7.28
C PHE A 50 -0.92 15.85 -6.33
N ASP A 51 -0.72 17.07 -6.85
CA ASP A 51 -0.89 18.29 -6.04
C ASP A 51 -2.36 18.65 -5.83
N ASP A 52 -3.22 18.35 -6.82
CA ASP A 52 -4.64 18.62 -6.73
C ASP A 52 -5.38 17.37 -6.24
N PRO A 53 -6.04 17.41 -5.07
CA PRO A 53 -6.84 16.31 -4.57
C PRO A 53 -7.90 15.80 -5.56
N LEU A 54 -8.41 16.67 -6.42
CA LEU A 54 -9.44 16.33 -7.40
C LEU A 54 -8.90 15.53 -8.60
N ASP A 55 -7.58 15.43 -8.76
CA ASP A 55 -6.96 14.62 -9.82
C ASP A 55 -7.08 13.11 -9.55
N TYR A 56 -7.20 12.69 -8.28
CA TYR A 56 -7.11 11.28 -7.90
C TYR A 56 -8.22 10.39 -8.50
N PRO A 57 -9.50 10.84 -8.54
CA PRO A 57 -10.55 10.11 -9.25
C PRO A 57 -10.37 10.11 -10.78
N ASP A 58 -9.84 11.18 -11.36
CA ASP A 58 -9.91 11.44 -12.81
C ASP A 58 -8.71 10.89 -13.59
N LEU A 59 -7.51 10.93 -13.01
CA LEU A 59 -6.26 10.59 -13.72
C LEU A 59 -5.89 9.11 -13.67
N ASN A 60 -6.79 8.25 -13.18
CA ASN A 60 -6.56 6.81 -13.01
C ASN A 60 -5.18 6.52 -12.40
N SER A 61 -4.94 7.10 -11.23
CA SER A 61 -3.72 6.93 -10.44
C SER A 61 -3.27 5.46 -10.40
N PRO A 62 -1.96 5.15 -10.53
CA PRO A 62 -1.39 3.82 -10.25
C PRO A 62 -1.35 3.55 -8.74
N TYR A 63 -2.46 3.86 -8.06
CA TYR A 63 -2.69 3.69 -6.64
C TYR A 63 -1.82 4.54 -5.71
N PHE A 64 -1.36 5.73 -6.13
CA PHE A 64 -0.53 6.60 -5.30
C PHE A 64 -1.13 6.85 -3.91
N GLY A 65 -0.54 6.27 -2.87
CA GLY A 65 -0.93 6.49 -1.47
C GLY A 65 -2.27 5.89 -1.05
N GLN A 66 -2.94 5.12 -1.92
CA GLN A 66 -4.30 4.64 -1.70
C GLN A 66 -4.34 3.36 -0.84
N ILE A 67 -5.44 3.16 -0.10
CA ILE A 67 -5.80 1.86 0.46
C ILE A 67 -6.16 0.88 -0.67
N ILE A 68 -5.80 -0.38 -0.50
CA ILE A 68 -5.99 -1.44 -1.49
C ILE A 68 -6.76 -2.60 -0.88
N GLY A 69 -7.82 -3.04 -1.56
CA GLY A 69 -8.63 -4.20 -1.18
C GLY A 69 -9.91 -4.28 -2.04
N ARG A 70 -10.80 -5.27 -1.86
CA ARG A 70 -10.85 -6.22 -0.72
C ARG A 70 -9.71 -7.22 -0.68
N LEU A 71 -9.18 -7.65 -1.82
CA LEU A 71 -7.94 -8.43 -1.89
C LEU A 71 -6.87 -7.62 -2.61
N CYS A 72 -5.82 -7.22 -1.88
CA CYS A 72 -4.67 -6.55 -2.46
C CYS A 72 -3.82 -7.50 -3.32
N ASN A 73 -3.03 -6.91 -4.21
CA ASN A 73 -2.25 -7.61 -5.24
C ASN A 73 -3.15 -8.50 -6.12
N ARG A 74 -2.59 -9.55 -6.73
CA ARG A 74 -3.27 -10.33 -7.77
C ARG A 74 -4.07 -11.49 -7.22
N THR A 75 -5.27 -11.71 -7.77
CA THR A 75 -6.04 -12.96 -7.67
C THR A 75 -5.98 -13.68 -9.01
N LYS A 76 -5.46 -14.92 -9.01
CA LYS A 76 -5.26 -15.72 -10.22
C LYS A 76 -6.57 -15.89 -10.98
N ASN A 77 -6.57 -15.59 -12.27
CA ASN A 77 -7.74 -15.66 -13.15
C ASN A 77 -8.96 -14.81 -12.69
N GLY A 78 -8.76 -13.92 -11.71
CA GLY A 78 -9.84 -13.25 -10.99
C GLY A 78 -10.86 -14.21 -10.38
N ARG A 79 -10.47 -15.45 -10.06
CA ARG A 79 -11.41 -16.47 -9.56
C ARG A 79 -11.00 -16.99 -8.19
N PHE A 80 -11.99 -17.31 -7.38
CA PHE A 80 -11.83 -18.07 -6.15
C PHE A 80 -13.13 -18.77 -5.79
N SER A 81 -13.04 -19.81 -4.97
CA SER A 81 -14.21 -20.43 -4.35
C SER A 81 -14.40 -19.96 -2.92
N LEU A 82 -15.63 -19.85 -2.42
CA LEU A 82 -15.96 -19.61 -1.01
C LEU A 82 -17.34 -20.21 -0.71
N GLY A 83 -17.49 -20.93 0.41
CA GLY A 83 -18.75 -21.61 0.75
C GLY A 83 -19.27 -22.58 -0.33
N GLY A 84 -18.39 -23.24 -1.07
CA GLY A 84 -18.75 -24.15 -2.18
C GLY A 84 -19.24 -23.45 -3.46
N LYS A 85 -19.22 -22.12 -3.52
CA LYS A 85 -19.55 -21.33 -4.72
C LYS A 85 -18.29 -20.72 -5.32
N GLU A 86 -18.25 -20.60 -6.65
CA GLU A 86 -17.20 -19.89 -7.36
C GLU A 86 -17.60 -18.44 -7.61
N TYR A 87 -16.64 -17.52 -7.45
CA TYR A 87 -16.80 -16.09 -7.68
C TYR A 87 -15.82 -15.61 -8.75
N GLN A 88 -16.28 -14.72 -9.63
CA GLN A 88 -15.48 -14.06 -10.66
C GLN A 88 -15.38 -12.57 -10.35
N LEU A 89 -14.15 -12.13 -10.14
CA LEU A 89 -13.74 -10.74 -10.02
C LEU A 89 -13.47 -10.14 -11.42
N PRO A 90 -13.55 -8.81 -11.59
CA PRO A 90 -13.13 -8.15 -12.81
C PRO A 90 -11.67 -8.46 -13.17
N ILE A 91 -11.44 -8.72 -14.45
CA ILE A 91 -10.11 -8.93 -15.01
C ILE A 91 -9.56 -7.57 -15.45
N ASN A 92 -8.81 -6.94 -14.57
CA ASN A 92 -8.24 -5.60 -14.75
C ASN A 92 -6.70 -5.61 -14.88
N ASN A 93 -6.04 -6.78 -14.82
CA ASN A 93 -4.60 -6.91 -15.06
C ASN A 93 -4.22 -8.26 -15.67
N GLY A 94 -4.01 -8.31 -17.00
CA GLY A 94 -3.72 -9.57 -17.68
C GLY A 94 -4.86 -10.58 -17.47
N PRO A 95 -4.63 -11.89 -17.33
CA PRO A 95 -5.73 -12.81 -17.03
C PRO A 95 -6.25 -12.67 -15.59
N ASN A 96 -5.69 -11.79 -14.76
CA ASN A 96 -5.93 -11.73 -13.32
C ASN A 96 -6.79 -10.54 -12.90
N SER A 97 -7.33 -10.61 -11.68
CA SER A 97 -7.83 -9.43 -10.97
C SER A 97 -6.72 -8.87 -10.08
N LEU A 98 -6.61 -7.55 -9.98
CA LEU A 98 -5.57 -6.82 -9.26
C LEU A 98 -6.21 -5.78 -8.35
N HIS A 99 -5.70 -5.68 -7.12
CA HIS A 99 -5.97 -4.58 -6.18
C HIS A 99 -7.47 -4.35 -5.90
N GLY A 100 -8.26 -5.42 -5.87
CA GLY A 100 -9.68 -5.34 -5.53
C GLY A 100 -10.64 -5.11 -6.70
N GLY A 101 -10.17 -5.07 -7.95
CA GLY A 101 -11.02 -4.95 -9.13
C GLY A 101 -11.06 -3.53 -9.73
N LEU A 102 -12.19 -3.17 -10.32
CA LEU A 102 -12.32 -1.93 -11.10
C LEU A 102 -12.41 -0.70 -10.19
N LYS A 103 -13.19 -0.80 -9.11
CA LYS A 103 -13.27 0.24 -8.08
C LYS A 103 -12.35 -0.12 -6.91
N GLY A 104 -12.56 -1.30 -6.32
CA GLY A 104 -11.91 -1.70 -5.09
C GLY A 104 -12.12 -0.68 -3.95
N LEU A 105 -11.30 -0.78 -2.91
CA LEU A 105 -11.32 0.15 -1.78
C LEU A 105 -10.65 1.52 -2.07
N SER A 106 -9.84 1.59 -3.14
CA SER A 106 -9.06 2.78 -3.51
C SER A 106 -9.89 3.85 -4.25
N LYS A 107 -10.97 3.46 -4.92
CA LYS A 107 -11.74 4.37 -5.80
C LYS A 107 -13.15 4.68 -5.27
N VAL A 108 -13.27 4.78 -3.94
CA VAL A 108 -14.52 5.10 -3.25
C VAL A 108 -14.30 6.20 -2.22
N TYR A 109 -15.37 6.92 -1.89
CA TYR A 109 -15.38 7.91 -0.82
C TYR A 109 -15.69 7.24 0.52
N TRP A 110 -14.84 7.50 1.49
CA TRP A 110 -14.96 7.02 2.85
C TRP A 110 -15.58 8.10 3.73
N ASN A 111 -16.41 7.68 4.68
CA ASN A 111 -16.75 8.54 5.81
C ASN A 111 -15.50 8.68 6.68
N TYR A 112 -15.35 9.81 7.38
CA TYR A 112 -14.23 9.99 8.29
C TYR A 112 -14.69 10.60 9.61
N GLN A 113 -13.93 10.34 10.66
CA GLN A 113 -14.09 10.95 11.97
C GLN A 113 -12.72 11.22 12.61
N ILE A 114 -12.57 12.40 13.20
CA ILE A 114 -11.40 12.71 14.03
C ILE A 114 -11.61 12.05 15.40
N ILE A 115 -10.74 11.12 15.77
CA ILE A 115 -10.85 10.34 17.01
C ILE A 115 -10.09 11.02 18.15
N SER A 116 -8.89 11.54 17.87
CA SER A 116 -8.08 12.26 18.84
C SER A 116 -7.23 13.35 18.17
N GLN A 117 -6.97 14.42 18.91
CA GLN A 117 -5.98 15.44 18.53
C GLN A 117 -4.60 15.13 19.11
N GLU A 118 -4.52 14.36 20.20
CA GLU A 118 -3.29 14.03 20.93
C GLU A 118 -3.32 12.57 21.42
N PRO A 119 -2.53 11.65 20.81
CA PRO A 119 -1.89 11.84 19.50
C PRO A 119 -2.94 12.06 18.39
N PRO A 120 -2.62 12.79 17.30
CA PRO A 120 -3.50 12.90 16.15
C PRO A 120 -3.94 11.51 15.66
N GLN A 121 -5.26 11.30 15.58
CA GLN A 121 -5.87 10.08 15.06
C GLN A 121 -7.13 10.41 14.25
N VAL A 122 -7.20 9.87 13.04
CA VAL A 122 -8.38 9.90 12.17
C VAL A 122 -8.79 8.48 11.82
N GLU A 123 -10.09 8.22 11.85
CA GLU A 123 -10.71 6.97 11.40
C GLU A 123 -11.53 7.22 10.13
N PHE A 124 -11.56 6.21 9.27
CA PHE A 124 -12.31 6.16 8.03
C PHE A 124 -13.17 4.90 8.00
N GLU A 125 -14.41 5.04 7.53
CA GLU A 125 -15.35 3.93 7.43
C GLU A 125 -15.95 3.80 6.02
N TYR A 126 -16.09 2.56 5.57
CA TYR A 126 -16.77 2.22 4.32
C TYR A 126 -17.40 0.83 4.41
N ALA A 127 -18.57 0.67 3.81
CA ALA A 127 -19.21 -0.62 3.61
C ALA A 127 -19.10 -1.01 2.12
N SER A 128 -18.36 -2.07 1.83
CA SER A 128 -18.37 -2.68 0.51
C SER A 128 -19.52 -3.69 0.47
N ASN A 129 -20.55 -3.41 -0.32
CA ASN A 129 -21.79 -4.17 -0.36
C ASN A 129 -21.61 -5.54 -1.03
N ASP A 130 -22.56 -6.44 -0.84
CA ASP A 130 -22.58 -7.72 -1.55
C ASP A 130 -22.40 -7.52 -3.07
N LEU A 131 -21.46 -8.28 -3.63
CA LEU A 131 -21.06 -8.29 -5.04
C LEU A 131 -20.42 -7.00 -5.58
N ASP A 132 -20.05 -6.04 -4.74
CA ASP A 132 -19.12 -4.98 -5.16
C ASP A 132 -17.83 -5.62 -5.68
N ASP A 133 -17.47 -5.28 -6.93
CA ASP A 133 -16.37 -5.91 -7.68
C ASP A 133 -16.41 -7.47 -7.68
N GLY A 134 -17.59 -8.08 -7.49
CA GLY A 134 -17.78 -9.52 -7.50
C GLY A 134 -17.49 -10.24 -6.17
N TYR A 135 -17.21 -9.52 -5.09
CA TYR A 135 -16.95 -10.12 -3.78
C TYR A 135 -18.24 -10.43 -3.00
N PRO A 136 -18.41 -11.65 -2.45
CA PRO A 136 -19.61 -12.01 -1.70
C PRO A 136 -19.70 -11.35 -0.34
N GLY A 137 -20.92 -11.03 0.08
CA GLY A 137 -21.27 -10.45 1.36
C GLY A 137 -20.85 -8.99 1.50
N THR A 138 -21.63 -8.25 2.26
CA THR A 138 -21.27 -6.91 2.70
C THR A 138 -20.18 -6.99 3.76
N VAL A 139 -19.08 -6.28 3.56
CA VAL A 139 -17.97 -6.14 4.51
C VAL A 139 -17.81 -4.67 4.90
N THR A 140 -17.87 -4.40 6.20
CA THR A 140 -17.53 -3.09 6.76
C THR A 140 -16.05 -3.03 7.07
N PHE A 141 -15.43 -1.92 6.68
CA PHE A 141 -14.04 -1.61 6.97
C PHE A 141 -13.99 -0.37 7.86
N LYS A 142 -13.21 -0.44 8.95
CA LYS A 142 -12.79 0.71 9.74
C LYS A 142 -11.28 0.81 9.66
N CYS A 143 -10.76 1.93 9.19
CA CYS A 143 -9.34 2.13 8.98
C CYS A 143 -8.90 3.40 9.70
N SER A 144 -7.82 3.37 10.47
CA SER A 144 -7.33 4.56 11.17
C SER A 144 -5.87 4.83 10.86
N TRP A 145 -5.53 6.12 10.83
CA TRP A 145 -4.17 6.62 10.86
C TRP A 145 -3.94 7.32 12.19
N THR A 146 -2.88 6.92 12.90
CA THR A 146 -2.40 7.54 14.14
C THR A 146 -0.98 8.06 13.90
N LEU A 147 -0.72 9.31 14.29
CA LEU A 147 0.61 9.91 14.20
C LEU A 147 1.16 10.18 15.60
N GLU A 148 2.20 9.45 15.99
CA GLU A 148 2.83 9.59 17.29
C GLU A 148 4.34 9.33 17.23
N ASN A 149 5.18 10.18 17.82
CA ASN A 149 6.63 9.95 17.97
C ASN A 149 7.37 9.65 16.65
N MET A 150 7.01 10.36 15.57
CA MET A 150 7.50 10.10 14.19
C MET A 150 7.09 8.73 13.60
N GLU A 151 6.12 8.07 14.22
CA GLU A 151 5.50 6.84 13.73
C GLU A 151 4.12 7.17 13.17
N LEU A 152 3.89 6.75 11.94
CA LEU A 152 2.58 6.79 11.31
C LEU A 152 2.04 5.36 11.25
N GLN A 153 1.07 5.07 12.10
CA GLN A 153 0.46 3.75 12.21
C GLN A 153 -0.87 3.72 11.48
N PHE A 154 -1.02 2.76 10.56
CA PHE A 154 -2.26 2.40 9.93
C PHE A 154 -2.83 1.15 10.61
N THR A 155 -4.10 1.18 10.99
CA THR A 155 -4.82 -0.01 11.50
C THR A 155 -6.07 -0.23 10.67
N THR A 156 -6.36 -1.48 10.34
CA THR A 156 -7.59 -1.88 9.64
C THR A 156 -8.36 -2.89 10.46
N GLU A 157 -9.66 -2.70 10.58
CA GLU A 157 -10.63 -3.69 11.05
C GLU A 157 -11.60 -4.00 9.91
N ALA A 158 -11.77 -5.29 9.58
CA ALA A 158 -12.73 -5.76 8.60
C ALA A 158 -13.71 -6.77 9.22
N GLN A 159 -15.00 -6.63 8.92
CA GLN A 159 -16.06 -7.49 9.45
C GLN A 159 -17.16 -7.74 8.41
N VAL A 160 -17.60 -8.99 8.27
CA VAL A 160 -18.75 -9.36 7.42
C VAL A 160 -20.07 -9.10 8.14
N VAL A 161 -21.07 -8.59 7.41
CA VAL A 161 -22.35 -8.14 7.97
C VAL A 161 -23.49 -9.12 7.70
N ASP A 162 -23.75 -9.41 6.42
CA ASP A 162 -24.96 -10.09 5.95
C ASP A 162 -24.73 -11.50 5.39
N ALA A 163 -23.48 -11.92 5.22
CA ALA A 163 -23.10 -13.26 4.78
C ALA A 163 -22.49 -14.09 5.93
N GLN A 164 -22.40 -15.42 5.73
CA GLN A 164 -21.67 -16.29 6.66
C GLN A 164 -20.16 -16.14 6.53
N GLU A 165 -19.68 -15.95 5.29
CA GLU A 165 -18.28 -15.75 4.99
C GLU A 165 -18.10 -14.69 3.89
N SER A 166 -17.00 -13.96 3.95
CA SER A 166 -16.47 -13.09 2.89
C SER A 166 -14.94 -13.18 2.90
N CYS A 167 -14.22 -12.24 2.28
CA CYS A 167 -12.77 -12.19 2.32
C CYS A 167 -12.20 -10.76 2.35
N ALA A 168 -11.06 -10.60 3.02
CA ALA A 168 -10.29 -9.38 3.04
C ALA A 168 -8.77 -9.64 3.21
N ASN A 169 -7.98 -8.88 2.46
CA ASN A 169 -6.54 -8.72 2.56
C ASN A 169 -6.21 -7.30 2.10
N VAL A 170 -5.90 -6.42 3.05
CA VAL A 170 -5.89 -4.97 2.83
C VAL A 170 -4.51 -4.40 3.11
N THR A 171 -4.06 -3.50 2.26
CA THR A 171 -2.79 -2.77 2.46
C THR A 171 -2.94 -1.31 2.03
N VAL A 172 -1.86 -0.54 2.13
CA VAL A 172 -1.76 0.83 1.62
C VAL A 172 -0.60 0.91 0.64
N HIS A 173 -0.72 1.77 -0.37
CA HIS A 173 0.20 1.82 -1.49
C HIS A 173 0.95 3.17 -1.63
N PRO A 174 1.54 3.73 -0.55
CA PRO A 174 2.40 4.91 -0.68
C PRO A 174 3.63 4.56 -1.51
N TYR A 175 3.96 5.45 -2.45
CA TYR A 175 5.23 5.42 -3.17
C TYR A 175 6.15 6.42 -2.51
N PHE A 176 7.23 5.93 -1.89
CA PHE A 176 8.19 6.74 -1.17
C PHE A 176 9.39 7.11 -2.04
N ASN A 177 9.86 8.34 -1.88
CA ASN A 177 11.19 8.76 -2.29
C ASN A 177 11.77 9.68 -1.19
N LEU A 178 12.49 9.07 -0.25
CA LEU A 178 13.05 9.76 0.91
C LEU A 178 14.10 10.84 0.56
N SER A 179 14.48 11.00 -0.71
CA SER A 179 15.41 12.06 -1.15
C SER A 179 14.74 13.43 -1.30
N GLY A 180 13.41 13.51 -1.14
CA GLY A 180 12.69 14.74 -1.48
C GLY A 180 12.69 15.04 -2.97
N PHE A 181 12.88 14.00 -3.79
CA PHE A 181 13.00 14.10 -5.24
C PHE A 181 14.17 14.95 -5.72
N ALA A 182 15.13 15.24 -4.84
CA ALA A 182 16.45 15.69 -5.23
C ALA A 182 17.19 14.65 -6.09
N SER A 183 16.73 13.39 -6.04
CA SER A 183 17.01 12.35 -7.04
C SER A 183 15.71 11.95 -7.75
N PRO A 184 15.70 11.86 -9.09
CA PRO A 184 14.52 11.46 -9.84
C PRO A 184 14.26 9.94 -9.80
N THR A 185 15.14 9.17 -9.13
CA THR A 185 14.94 7.75 -8.85
C THR A 185 15.32 7.39 -7.41
N VAL A 186 14.87 6.22 -6.97
CA VAL A 186 15.22 5.61 -5.67
C VAL A 186 16.46 4.73 -5.70
N ALA A 187 17.23 4.76 -6.80
CA ALA A 187 18.38 3.87 -6.99
C ALA A 187 19.45 3.98 -5.88
N GLU A 188 19.63 5.18 -5.32
CA GLU A 188 20.60 5.45 -4.25
C GLU A 188 20.10 5.12 -2.84
N HIS A 189 18.82 4.77 -2.67
CA HIS A 189 18.30 4.36 -1.37
C HIS A 189 18.91 3.02 -0.96
N VAL A 190 19.35 2.96 0.29
CA VAL A 190 19.95 1.76 0.90
C VAL A 190 18.88 1.01 1.65
N VAL A 191 18.71 -0.27 1.33
CA VAL A 191 17.70 -1.14 1.91
C VAL A 191 18.35 -2.20 2.79
N ASP A 192 17.73 -2.45 3.93
CA ASP A 192 18.07 -3.50 4.89
C ASP A 192 16.78 -4.24 5.27
N MET A 193 16.61 -5.45 4.71
CA MET A 193 15.41 -6.27 4.89
C MET A 193 15.64 -7.36 5.96
N ASP A 194 14.74 -7.45 6.94
CA ASP A 194 14.64 -8.59 7.86
C ASP A 194 13.61 -9.58 7.34
N VAL A 195 14.04 -10.37 6.35
CA VAL A 195 13.22 -11.30 5.59
C VAL A 195 13.84 -12.71 5.57
N THR A 196 13.00 -13.73 5.55
CA THR A 196 13.41 -15.14 5.56
C THR A 196 13.37 -15.76 4.18
N SER A 197 12.44 -15.33 3.33
CA SER A 197 12.26 -15.87 1.98
C SER A 197 11.48 -14.90 1.10
N VAL A 198 11.60 -15.08 -0.22
CA VAL A 198 10.81 -14.38 -1.23
C VAL A 198 9.95 -15.40 -1.99
N MET A 199 8.72 -15.02 -2.29
CA MET A 199 7.78 -15.86 -3.01
C MET A 199 8.17 -15.89 -4.49
N LYS A 200 8.34 -17.09 -5.07
CA LYS A 200 8.57 -17.23 -6.50
C LYS A 200 7.27 -16.99 -7.26
N MET A 201 7.34 -16.08 -8.23
CA MET A 201 6.23 -15.67 -9.06
C MET A 201 6.37 -16.26 -10.47
N ASP A 202 5.24 -16.54 -11.13
CA ASP A 202 5.20 -16.89 -12.54
C ASP A 202 5.26 -15.65 -13.45
N GLU A 203 5.20 -15.85 -14.77
CA GLU A 203 5.23 -14.76 -15.75
C GLU A 203 4.05 -13.78 -15.65
N ASN A 204 2.96 -14.18 -14.99
CA ASN A 204 1.79 -13.34 -14.73
C ASN A 204 1.82 -12.70 -13.33
N GLN A 205 2.97 -12.79 -12.64
CA GLN A 205 3.17 -12.32 -11.27
C GLN A 205 2.21 -12.97 -10.27
N ILE A 206 1.88 -14.25 -10.48
CA ILE A 206 1.13 -15.07 -9.54
C ILE A 206 2.09 -15.98 -8.77
N PRO A 207 1.90 -16.16 -7.45
CA PRO A 207 2.67 -17.12 -6.68
C PRO A 207 2.61 -18.54 -7.21
N THR A 208 3.79 -19.13 -7.40
CA THR A 208 3.93 -20.55 -7.74
C THR A 208 3.76 -21.47 -6.52
N GLY A 209 3.88 -20.91 -5.31
CA GLY A 209 3.92 -21.64 -4.04
C GLY A 209 5.34 -22.00 -3.57
N GLU A 210 6.35 -21.87 -4.43
CA GLU A 210 7.76 -22.06 -4.08
C GLU A 210 8.31 -20.82 -3.35
N LEU A 211 9.15 -21.06 -2.34
CA LEU A 211 9.86 -20.02 -1.58
C LEU A 211 11.34 -20.07 -1.94
N LEU A 212 11.90 -18.93 -2.32
CA LEU A 212 13.32 -18.77 -2.60
C LEU A 212 14.00 -18.15 -1.39
N THR A 213 15.17 -18.66 -1.05
CA THR A 213 16.03 -18.13 0.01
C THR A 213 17.14 -17.25 -0.55
N GLU A 214 17.85 -16.55 0.33
CA GLU A 214 19.04 -15.76 -0.04
C GLU A 214 20.11 -16.60 -0.74
N ARG A 215 20.21 -17.89 -0.41
CA ARG A 215 21.14 -18.80 -1.08
C ARG A 215 20.72 -19.06 -2.54
N ASP A 216 19.42 -19.09 -2.80
CA ASP A 216 18.87 -19.43 -4.12
C ASP A 216 18.89 -18.20 -5.06
N ARG A 217 18.61 -17.00 -4.53
CA ARG A 217 18.56 -15.73 -5.29
C ARG A 217 19.11 -14.54 -4.46
N PRO A 218 20.43 -14.44 -4.21
CA PRO A 218 21.01 -13.44 -3.31
C PRO A 218 20.73 -11.99 -3.73
N GLU A 219 20.58 -11.71 -5.02
CA GLU A 219 20.22 -10.39 -5.55
C GLU A 219 18.83 -9.89 -5.12
N MET A 220 17.95 -10.80 -4.68
CA MET A 220 16.62 -10.43 -4.22
C MET A 220 16.62 -9.98 -2.75
N PHE A 221 17.70 -10.19 -2.00
CA PHE A 221 17.77 -9.94 -0.56
C PHE A 221 18.69 -8.73 -0.27
N LEU A 222 18.10 -7.54 -0.23
CA LEU A 222 18.86 -6.32 0.04
C LEU A 222 19.18 -6.21 1.54
N LYS A 223 20.46 -6.39 1.89
CA LYS A 223 21.00 -6.24 3.25
C LYS A 223 22.06 -5.14 3.28
N ASN A 224 21.66 -3.92 3.67
CA ASN A 224 22.46 -2.71 3.60
C ASN A 224 23.04 -2.45 2.19
N GLN A 225 22.21 -2.63 1.17
CA GLN A 225 22.59 -2.48 -0.24
C GLN A 225 21.73 -1.44 -0.92
N LYS A 226 22.28 -0.74 -1.92
CA LYS A 226 21.52 0.19 -2.74
C LYS A 226 20.55 -0.56 -3.64
N ILE A 227 19.35 -0.02 -3.83
CA ILE A 227 18.36 -0.57 -4.77
C ILE A 227 18.99 -0.69 -6.17
N GLY A 228 19.64 0.38 -6.65
CA GLY A 228 20.18 0.49 -7.99
C GLY A 228 21.22 -0.58 -8.36
N ASP A 229 22.02 -1.03 -7.38
CA ASP A 229 23.10 -2.00 -7.60
C ASP A 229 22.57 -3.37 -8.05
N LYS A 230 21.31 -3.68 -7.68
CA LYS A 230 20.70 -4.99 -7.92
C LYS A 230 19.56 -4.98 -8.92
N LEU A 231 18.99 -3.81 -9.26
CA LEU A 231 17.93 -3.68 -10.28
C LEU A 231 18.22 -4.45 -11.59
N PRO A 232 19.45 -4.42 -12.18
CA PRO A 232 19.73 -5.18 -13.40
C PRO A 232 19.60 -6.70 -13.27
N SER A 233 19.67 -7.22 -12.03
CA SER A 233 19.61 -8.65 -11.72
C SER A 233 18.20 -9.16 -11.49
N VAL A 234 17.21 -8.27 -11.28
CA VAL A 234 15.78 -8.59 -11.09
C VAL A 234 14.94 -8.10 -12.27
N LYS A 235 15.39 -8.41 -13.48
CA LYS A 235 14.81 -7.90 -14.73
C LYS A 235 13.48 -8.55 -15.11
N GLU A 236 13.12 -9.69 -14.50
CA GLU A 236 11.87 -10.42 -14.77
C GLU A 236 10.63 -9.52 -14.65
N PHE A 237 10.65 -8.58 -13.71
CA PHE A 237 9.58 -7.59 -13.51
C PHE A 237 10.08 -6.14 -13.64
N ARG A 238 11.16 -5.95 -14.41
CA ARG A 238 11.83 -4.65 -14.63
C ARG A 238 12.28 -3.97 -13.35
N GLY A 239 12.65 -4.73 -12.32
CA GLY A 239 12.94 -4.22 -10.98
C GLY A 239 12.34 -5.12 -9.90
N TYR A 240 12.36 -4.65 -8.67
CA TYR A 240 11.69 -5.34 -7.58
C TYR A 240 10.18 -5.18 -7.72
N ASP A 241 9.49 -6.31 -7.66
CA ASP A 241 8.04 -6.41 -7.59
C ASP A 241 7.70 -7.80 -7.01
N HIS A 242 8.17 -8.03 -5.79
CA HIS A 242 8.17 -9.35 -5.16
C HIS A 242 7.61 -9.31 -3.74
N TYR A 243 6.97 -10.40 -3.35
CA TYR A 243 6.45 -10.59 -2.00
C TYR A 243 7.47 -11.30 -1.12
N TYR A 244 7.82 -10.71 0.02
CA TYR A 244 8.77 -11.24 0.99
C TYR A 244 8.07 -11.66 2.27
N PHE A 245 8.46 -12.81 2.82
CA PHE A 245 8.15 -13.17 4.20
C PHE A 245 9.20 -12.55 5.12
N GLY A 246 8.77 -11.82 6.13
CA GLY A 246 9.67 -11.09 7.01
C GLY A 246 8.96 -10.25 8.05
N LYS A 247 9.74 -9.60 8.90
CA LYS A 247 9.22 -8.82 10.04
C LYS A 247 9.34 -7.32 9.84
N SER A 248 10.33 -6.88 9.06
CA SER A 248 10.56 -5.47 8.82
C SER A 248 11.42 -5.21 7.59
N ILE A 249 11.35 -3.97 7.12
CA ILE A 249 12.25 -3.42 6.11
C ILE A 249 12.61 -2.00 6.51
N LYS A 250 13.89 -1.66 6.40
CA LYS A 250 14.41 -0.33 6.65
C LYS A 250 15.02 0.20 5.36
N VAL A 251 14.65 1.43 5.00
CA VAL A 251 15.17 2.13 3.83
C VAL A 251 15.75 3.46 4.27
N THR A 252 16.99 3.72 3.87
CA THR A 252 17.73 4.94 4.20
C THR A 252 18.03 5.70 2.92
N CYS A 253 17.79 7.01 2.90
CA CYS A 253 18.35 7.86 1.85
C CYS A 253 19.66 8.49 2.33
N PRO A 254 20.81 8.18 1.71
CA PRO A 254 22.09 8.75 2.10
C PRO A 254 22.13 10.29 2.03
N ARG A 255 21.38 10.89 1.09
CA ARG A 255 21.37 12.35 0.86
C ARG A 255 20.67 13.11 1.97
N THR A 256 19.45 12.74 2.31
CA THR A 256 18.64 13.43 3.33
C THR A 256 18.90 12.89 4.73
N ARG A 257 19.51 11.70 4.82
CA ARG A 257 19.67 10.88 6.02
C ARG A 257 18.35 10.44 6.65
N ILE A 258 17.23 10.62 5.94
CA ILE A 258 15.93 10.13 6.39
C ILE A 258 15.93 8.60 6.28
N GLN A 259 15.51 7.97 7.37
CA GLN A 259 15.29 6.54 7.48
C GLN A 259 13.80 6.27 7.63
N LEU A 260 13.29 5.29 6.88
CA LEU A 260 11.96 4.74 6.99
C LEU A 260 12.09 3.27 7.41
N GLN A 261 11.53 2.91 8.55
CA GLN A 261 11.36 1.52 8.96
C GLN A 261 9.87 1.16 8.93
N ALA A 262 9.54 0.10 8.19
CA ALA A 262 8.20 -0.48 8.19
C ALA A 262 8.17 -1.74 9.06
N THR A 263 7.20 -1.82 9.96
CA THR A 263 6.83 -3.01 10.75
C THR A 263 5.33 -3.23 10.65
N PHE A 264 4.85 -4.46 10.88
CA PHE A 264 3.46 -4.81 10.58
C PHE A 264 3.04 -6.11 11.29
N SER A 265 1.73 -6.33 11.42
CA SER A 265 1.16 -7.58 11.94
C SER A 265 1.05 -8.70 10.90
N TYR A 266 1.30 -8.38 9.63
CA TYR A 266 1.26 -9.31 8.50
C TYR A 266 2.47 -10.27 8.48
N PRO A 267 2.40 -11.40 7.76
CA PRO A 267 3.53 -12.32 7.63
C PRO A 267 4.65 -11.81 6.70
N GLY A 268 4.39 -10.74 5.96
CA GLY A 268 5.26 -10.27 4.89
C GLY A 268 4.74 -9.02 4.19
N PHE A 269 5.41 -8.64 3.11
CA PHE A 269 5.14 -7.41 2.35
C PHE A 269 5.53 -7.55 0.88
N GLN A 270 4.83 -6.83 0.01
CA GLN A 270 5.30 -6.56 -1.34
C GLN A 270 6.37 -5.45 -1.28
N PHE A 271 7.50 -5.65 -1.95
CA PHE A 271 8.44 -4.57 -2.24
C PHE A 271 8.45 -4.29 -3.74
N TYR A 272 8.02 -3.09 -4.10
CA TYR A 272 7.88 -2.66 -5.49
C TYR A 272 8.66 -1.38 -5.73
N THR A 273 9.50 -1.34 -6.75
CA THR A 273 10.35 -0.18 -7.05
C THR A 273 9.80 0.75 -8.12
N GLY A 274 8.48 0.84 -8.30
CA GLY A 274 7.90 1.83 -9.23
C GLY A 274 8.30 1.58 -10.69
N ASN A 275 8.46 0.31 -11.08
CA ASN A 275 9.07 -0.11 -12.35
C ASN A 275 8.29 0.36 -13.59
N TRP A 276 6.98 0.58 -13.43
CA TRP A 276 6.05 0.94 -14.50
C TRP A 276 5.63 2.40 -14.50
N LEU A 277 6.20 3.23 -13.61
CA LEU A 277 5.96 4.67 -13.65
C LEU A 277 6.61 5.26 -14.91
N ASP A 278 5.95 6.21 -15.54
CA ASP A 278 6.47 6.90 -16.72
C ASP A 278 6.06 8.39 -16.75
N GLU A 279 6.57 9.11 -17.75
CA GLU A 279 6.40 10.56 -17.89
C GLU A 279 4.99 10.98 -18.33
N SER A 280 4.11 10.03 -18.69
CA SER A 280 2.70 10.33 -19.00
C SER A 280 1.88 10.60 -17.74
N LEU A 281 2.37 10.16 -16.58
CA LEU A 281 1.74 10.44 -15.29
C LEU A 281 1.93 11.90 -14.89
N LYS A 282 0.84 12.54 -14.43
CA LYS A 282 0.92 13.84 -13.79
C LYS A 282 1.76 13.72 -12.52
N ALA A 283 2.86 14.46 -12.45
CA ALA A 283 3.67 14.54 -11.24
C ALA A 283 3.29 15.76 -10.39
N LYS A 284 3.54 15.67 -9.08
CA LYS A 284 3.61 16.87 -8.24
C LYS A 284 4.56 17.89 -8.85
N ARG A 285 4.24 19.18 -8.75
CA ARG A 285 5.06 20.31 -9.24
C ARG A 285 6.49 20.24 -8.72
N VAL A 286 6.66 19.79 -7.47
CA VAL A 286 7.96 19.61 -6.83
C VAL A 286 8.84 18.55 -7.50
N HIS A 287 8.28 17.62 -8.29
CA HIS A 287 9.01 16.49 -8.89
C HIS A 287 9.20 16.64 -10.41
N ASN A 288 8.49 17.58 -11.05
CA ASN A 288 8.44 17.85 -12.51
C ASN A 288 7.89 16.69 -13.36
N LYS A 289 8.44 15.48 -13.23
CA LYS A 289 8.01 14.27 -13.96
C LYS A 289 8.22 12.99 -13.14
N TYR A 290 7.40 11.97 -13.41
CA TYR A 290 7.65 10.60 -12.96
C TYR A 290 8.33 9.79 -14.06
N GLN A 291 9.13 8.81 -13.64
CA GLN A 291 9.86 7.90 -14.53
C GLN A 291 10.04 6.56 -13.79
N PRO A 292 10.50 5.50 -14.46
CA PRO A 292 10.76 4.24 -13.78
C PRO A 292 11.66 4.46 -12.57
N TYR A 293 11.30 3.82 -11.45
CA TYR A 293 12.02 3.94 -10.18
C TYR A 293 11.91 5.28 -9.49
N ALA A 294 10.95 6.15 -9.84
CA ALA A 294 10.74 7.42 -9.14
C ALA A 294 10.34 7.27 -7.66
N GLY A 295 9.78 6.12 -7.27
CA GLY A 295 9.41 5.78 -5.90
C GLY A 295 9.40 4.28 -5.65
N PHE A 296 9.47 3.87 -4.37
CA PHE A 296 9.29 2.49 -3.94
C PHE A 296 8.08 2.34 -3.02
N CYS A 297 7.46 1.16 -3.00
CA CYS A 297 6.35 0.79 -2.13
C CYS A 297 6.78 -0.34 -1.20
N ILE A 298 6.24 -0.30 0.02
CA ILE A 298 6.28 -1.39 0.98
C ILE A 298 4.82 -1.65 1.31
N GLU A 299 4.28 -2.80 0.88
CA GLU A 299 2.86 -3.11 1.04
C GLU A 299 2.68 -4.37 1.91
N PRO A 300 2.73 -4.23 3.25
CA PRO A 300 2.47 -5.34 4.14
C PRO A 300 1.08 -5.90 3.95
N SER A 301 0.98 -7.22 3.80
CA SER A 301 -0.26 -7.93 3.50
C SER A 301 -0.08 -9.44 3.69
N TYR A 302 -1.15 -10.22 3.58
CA TYR A 302 -1.00 -11.64 3.23
C TYR A 302 -0.55 -11.79 1.78
N PRO A 303 0.09 -12.92 1.39
CA PRO A 303 0.62 -13.09 0.05
C PRO A 303 -0.44 -12.88 -1.06
N PRO A 304 0.00 -12.45 -2.26
CA PRO A 304 -0.87 -12.42 -3.43
C PRO A 304 -1.57 -13.76 -3.63
N ASN A 305 -2.79 -13.74 -4.19
CA ASN A 305 -3.56 -14.95 -4.47
C ASN A 305 -3.82 -15.85 -3.22
N SER A 306 -3.62 -15.34 -2.01
CA SER A 306 -3.78 -16.08 -0.74
C SER A 306 -5.14 -16.78 -0.59
N ILE A 307 -6.21 -16.20 -1.15
CA ILE A 307 -7.54 -16.83 -1.15
C ILE A 307 -7.55 -18.21 -1.85
N ASN A 308 -6.65 -18.43 -2.80
CA ASN A 308 -6.50 -19.68 -3.55
C ASN A 308 -5.32 -20.54 -3.06
N MET A 309 -4.65 -20.15 -1.98
CA MET A 309 -3.49 -20.86 -1.43
C MET A 309 -3.88 -21.51 -0.10
N PRO A 310 -4.01 -22.85 0.00
CA PRO A 310 -4.50 -23.52 1.20
C PRO A 310 -3.82 -23.08 2.50
N GLN A 311 -2.52 -22.81 2.48
CA GLN A 311 -1.72 -22.39 3.63
C GLN A 311 -2.03 -20.96 4.14
N PHE A 312 -2.64 -20.09 3.31
CA PHE A 312 -2.96 -18.70 3.66
C PHE A 312 -4.45 -18.38 3.58
N ARG A 313 -5.25 -19.27 2.97
CA ARG A 313 -6.66 -19.06 2.68
C ARG A 313 -7.47 -18.68 3.91
N ASP A 314 -7.30 -19.41 5.01
CA ASP A 314 -8.06 -19.14 6.25
C ASP A 314 -7.67 -17.81 6.90
N LYS A 315 -6.54 -17.20 6.53
CA LYS A 315 -6.10 -15.91 7.04
C LYS A 315 -6.79 -14.72 6.37
N VAL A 316 -7.35 -14.94 5.18
CA VAL A 316 -8.01 -13.90 4.38
C VAL A 316 -9.52 -14.10 4.27
N ILE A 317 -10.07 -15.20 4.78
CA ILE A 317 -11.52 -15.40 4.91
C ILE A 317 -12.01 -14.67 6.17
N LEU A 318 -13.11 -13.94 6.02
CA LEU A 318 -13.84 -13.31 7.12
C LEU A 318 -15.06 -14.16 7.44
N LYS A 319 -15.24 -14.55 8.70
CA LYS A 319 -16.44 -15.27 9.16
C LYS A 319 -17.37 -14.36 9.93
N LYS A 320 -18.67 -14.64 9.87
CA LYS A 320 -19.69 -13.86 10.58
C LYS A 320 -19.43 -13.86 12.09
N GLY A 321 -19.40 -12.66 12.67
CA GLY A 321 -19.12 -12.45 14.09
C GLY A 321 -17.64 -12.31 14.44
N GLU A 322 -16.73 -12.56 13.50
CA GLU A 322 -15.29 -12.35 13.68
C GLU A 322 -14.84 -10.99 13.15
N LYS A 323 -13.75 -10.47 13.70
CA LYS A 323 -13.06 -9.27 13.23
C LYS A 323 -11.65 -9.64 12.80
N GLN A 324 -11.27 -9.23 11.59
CA GLN A 324 -9.87 -9.26 11.17
C GLN A 324 -9.26 -7.90 11.44
N ILE A 325 -8.20 -7.86 12.26
CA ILE A 325 -7.48 -6.63 12.60
C ILE A 325 -6.03 -6.77 12.17
N ASN A 326 -5.54 -5.81 11.41
CA ASN A 326 -4.13 -5.74 11.00
C ASN A 326 -3.58 -4.33 11.19
N SER A 327 -2.26 -4.22 11.32
CA SER A 327 -1.57 -2.94 11.46
C SER A 327 -0.28 -2.87 10.66
N ILE A 328 0.05 -1.65 10.23
CA ILE A 328 1.27 -1.27 9.54
C ILE A 328 1.80 -0.01 10.21
N THR A 329 3.07 0.01 10.60
CA THR A 329 3.72 1.18 11.18
C THR A 329 4.87 1.62 10.28
N TYR A 330 4.83 2.89 9.86
CA TYR A 330 5.92 3.57 9.19
C TYR A 330 6.62 4.50 10.19
N LYS A 331 7.79 4.07 10.68
CA LYS A 331 8.61 4.84 11.60
C LYS A 331 9.67 5.63 10.85
N PHE A 332 9.70 6.93 11.09
CA PHE A 332 10.71 7.82 10.54
C PHE A 332 11.76 8.19 11.58
N SER A 333 13.00 8.30 11.14
CA SER A 333 14.09 8.84 11.93
C SER A 333 15.14 9.47 11.02
N LYS A 334 16.17 10.08 11.63
CA LYS A 334 17.29 10.67 10.91
C LYS A 334 18.58 10.01 11.36
N ASP A 335 19.34 9.52 10.40
CA ASP A 335 20.68 9.01 10.67
C ASP A 335 21.59 10.17 11.06
N ASN A 336 22.14 10.12 12.27
CA ASN A 336 23.00 11.18 12.81
C ASN A 336 24.49 10.92 12.57
N GLN A 337 24.83 9.82 11.88
CA GLN A 337 26.21 9.52 11.48
C GLN A 337 26.75 10.53 10.47
#